data_AF-A0A967KA96-F1
#
_entry.id   AF-A0A967KA96-F1
#
_cell.length_a   1.000
_cell.length_b   1.000
_cell.length_c   1.000
_cell.angle_alpha   90.00
_cell.angle_beta   90.00
_cell.angle_gamma   90.00
#
_symmetry.space_group_name_H-M   'P 1'
#
loop_
_entity.id
_entity.type
_entity.pdbx_description
1 polymer ?
#
loop_
_entity_poly.entity_id
_entity_poly.type
_entity_poly.pdbx_seq_one_letter_code
_entity_poly.pdbx_strand_id
1 'polypeptide(L)'
;GDIVVGDGTLDPQLLTVGSDNQVLTADSGETLGMKWVTRETVTGLEPISTQTASTDATIEFTSDIDSTYEVYLFVITNLTHESTTAGRDLLMRVSHDGGSTFQSGTDEYSGNTGADNASVKIVNGFGSEMGGDYEGANAFVYLYRPASTEIFHIIDSRTAYLSTTTVPTTENLVGARDATTAIDGVQFFMNSGNINSGSFKMYGFGG
;
A
#
# COMPACT_ATOMS: atom_id res chain seq x y z
N GLY A 1 -14.11 19.59 -25.28
CA GLY A 1 -14.80 20.62 -24.49
C GLY A 1 -13.81 21.72 -24.20
N ASP A 2 -14.26 22.92 -23.86
CA ASP A 2 -13.38 24.06 -23.58
C ASP A 2 -13.39 24.40 -22.10
N ILE A 3 -12.26 24.90 -21.60
CA ILE A 3 -12.13 25.43 -20.24
C ILE A 3 -12.24 26.94 -20.32
N VAL A 4 -13.09 27.54 -19.48
CA VAL A 4 -13.19 28.99 -19.34
C VAL A 4 -12.26 29.43 -18.21
N VAL A 5 -11.29 30.29 -18.50
CA VAL A 5 -10.32 30.82 -17.54
C VAL A 5 -10.59 32.31 -17.33
N GLY A 6 -10.76 32.73 -16.08
CA GLY A 6 -10.91 34.13 -15.70
C GLY A 6 -9.81 34.52 -14.71
N ASP A 7 -9.07 35.57 -15.04
CA ASP A 7 -8.02 36.14 -14.17
C ASP A 7 -8.52 37.38 -13.40
N GLY A 8 -9.77 37.79 -13.64
CA GLY A 8 -10.38 38.98 -13.04
C GLY A 8 -9.88 40.31 -13.61
N THR A 9 -8.97 40.30 -14.58
CA THR A 9 -8.43 41.51 -15.23
C THR A 9 -8.99 41.72 -16.63
N LEU A 10 -9.38 40.64 -17.32
CA LEU A 10 -10.00 40.65 -18.63
C LEU A 10 -11.29 39.81 -18.66
N ASP A 11 -12.03 39.91 -19.77
CA ASP A 11 -13.14 38.99 -20.05
C ASP A 11 -12.62 37.54 -20.06
N PRO A 12 -13.36 36.58 -19.47
CA PRO A 12 -12.94 35.19 -19.42
C PRO A 12 -12.58 34.63 -20.80
N GLN A 13 -11.41 34.00 -20.88
CA GLN A 13 -10.84 33.46 -22.10
C GLN A 13 -11.08 31.95 -22.18
N LEU A 14 -11.13 31.40 -23.39
CA LEU A 14 -11.20 29.96 -23.61
C LEU A 14 -9.79 29.37 -23.66
N LEU A 15 -9.57 28.31 -22.91
CA LEU A 15 -8.43 27.43 -23.02
C LEU A 15 -8.92 26.09 -23.59
N THR A 16 -8.36 25.69 -24.73
CA THR A 16 -8.64 24.37 -25.31
C THR A 16 -8.23 23.27 -24.34
N VAL A 17 -9.00 22.19 -24.28
CA VAL A 17 -8.63 21.00 -23.50
C VAL A 17 -7.26 20.46 -23.91
N GLY A 18 -6.48 20.02 -22.93
CA GLY A 18 -5.17 19.40 -23.15
C GLY A 18 -5.28 18.08 -23.90
N SER A 19 -4.14 17.59 -24.38
CA SER A 19 -4.00 16.21 -24.84
C SER A 19 -4.00 15.23 -23.66
N ASP A 20 -4.15 13.94 -23.97
CA ASP A 20 -4.01 12.88 -22.97
C ASP A 20 -2.67 12.98 -22.22
N ASN A 21 -2.69 12.59 -20.95
CA ASN A 21 -1.55 12.68 -20.04
C ASN A 21 -1.04 14.10 -19.77
N GLN A 22 -1.85 15.14 -20.01
CA GLN A 22 -1.56 16.49 -19.55
C GLN A 22 -2.37 16.83 -18.29
N VAL A 23 -1.73 17.57 -17.38
CA VAL A 23 -2.36 18.18 -16.20
C VAL A 23 -2.39 19.69 -16.36
N LEU A 24 -3.47 20.33 -15.93
CA LEU A 24 -3.57 21.79 -15.92
C LEU A 24 -2.84 22.31 -14.69
N THR A 25 -1.80 23.10 -14.87
CA THR A 25 -0.93 23.62 -13.81
C THR A 25 -0.95 25.14 -13.82
N ALA A 26 -1.00 25.75 -12.63
CA ALA A 26 -0.87 27.20 -12.48
C ALA A 26 0.54 27.64 -12.89
N ASP A 27 0.62 28.62 -13.78
CA ASP A 27 1.87 29.22 -14.24
C ASP A 27 1.67 30.72 -14.45
N SER A 28 2.19 31.53 -13.52
CA SER A 28 2.07 32.99 -13.56
C SER A 28 2.85 33.65 -14.71
N GLY A 29 3.65 32.90 -15.47
CA GLY A 29 4.33 33.38 -16.68
C GLY A 29 3.45 33.33 -17.93
N GLU A 30 2.33 32.60 -17.89
CA GLU A 30 1.41 32.44 -19.01
C GLU A 30 0.33 33.51 -19.03
N THR A 31 -0.15 33.88 -20.21
CA THR A 31 -1.19 34.92 -20.36
C THR A 31 -2.49 34.60 -19.62
N LEU A 32 -2.84 33.31 -19.51
CA LEU A 32 -4.02 32.86 -18.78
C LEU A 32 -3.71 32.41 -17.34
N GLY A 33 -2.46 32.58 -16.88
CA GLY A 33 -2.02 32.14 -15.55
C GLY A 33 -1.97 30.61 -15.36
N MET A 34 -2.21 29.84 -16.42
CA MET A 34 -2.34 28.38 -16.42
C MET A 34 -1.75 27.81 -17.71
N LYS A 35 -1.18 26.61 -17.64
CA LYS A 35 -0.77 25.82 -18.83
C LYS A 35 -1.07 24.34 -18.66
N TRP A 36 -1.17 23.66 -19.79
CA TRP A 36 -1.08 22.21 -19.82
C TRP A 36 0.37 21.77 -19.74
N VAL A 37 0.68 20.92 -18.77
CA VAL A 37 2.00 20.29 -18.63
C VAL A 37 1.83 18.81 -18.88
N THR A 38 2.70 18.22 -19.69
CA THR A 38 2.81 16.75 -19.77
C THR A 38 3.10 16.23 -18.36
N ARG A 39 2.26 15.32 -17.87
CA ARG A 39 2.52 14.63 -16.61
C ARG A 39 3.88 13.95 -16.73
N GLU A 40 4.84 14.34 -15.90
CA GLU A 40 6.12 13.65 -15.88
C GLU A 40 5.87 12.17 -15.58
N THR A 41 6.52 11.30 -16.34
CA THR A 41 6.62 9.89 -15.96
C THR A 41 7.44 9.86 -14.68
N VAL A 42 6.81 9.47 -13.58
CA VAL A 42 7.49 9.37 -12.29
C VAL A 42 8.57 8.30 -12.45
N THR A 43 9.84 8.64 -12.26
CA THR A 43 10.96 7.68 -12.42
C THR A 43 11.33 6.99 -11.10
N GLY A 44 10.41 6.91 -10.15
CA GLY A 44 10.69 6.49 -8.77
C GLY A 44 9.44 6.22 -7.93
N LEU A 45 9.60 6.26 -6.60
CA LEU A 45 8.51 6.02 -5.65
C LEU A 45 7.68 7.30 -5.45
N GLU A 46 6.39 7.24 -5.79
CA GLU A 46 5.42 8.30 -5.52
C GLU A 46 4.63 7.99 -4.24
N PRO A 47 4.57 8.90 -3.24
CA PRO A 47 3.71 8.71 -2.08
C PRO A 47 2.24 8.80 -2.47
N ILE A 48 1.44 7.80 -2.08
CA ILE A 48 0.00 7.77 -2.38
C ILE A 48 -0.81 8.03 -1.11
N SER A 49 -0.58 7.24 -0.06
CA SER A 49 -1.39 7.33 1.16
C SER A 49 -0.58 6.96 2.41
N THR A 50 -1.03 7.44 3.57
CA THR A 50 -0.46 7.10 4.88
C THR A 50 -1.57 6.82 5.88
N GLN A 51 -1.42 5.75 6.64
CA GLN A 51 -2.26 5.41 7.77
C GLN A 51 -1.38 5.18 9.01
N THR A 52 -1.93 5.49 10.17
CA THR A 52 -1.25 5.30 11.46
C THR A 52 -2.16 4.48 12.34
N ALA A 53 -1.66 3.36 12.84
CA ALA A 53 -2.40 2.51 13.76
C ALA A 53 -2.42 3.09 15.18
N SER A 54 -3.55 2.93 15.85
CA SER A 54 -3.80 3.28 17.24
C SER A 54 -4.81 2.30 17.83
N THR A 55 -4.35 1.08 18.15
CA THR A 55 -5.21 -0.03 18.62
C THR A 55 -6.21 -0.50 17.55
N ASP A 56 -5.82 -0.47 16.28
CA ASP A 56 -6.69 -0.82 15.17
C ASP A 56 -6.73 -2.32 14.90
N ALA A 57 -7.92 -2.87 14.70
CA ALA A 57 -8.08 -4.26 14.28
C ALA A 57 -7.49 -4.50 12.88
N THR A 58 -7.58 -3.51 12.00
CA THR A 58 -7.12 -3.56 10.61
C THR A 58 -6.58 -2.20 10.16
N ILE A 59 -5.67 -2.22 9.17
CA ILE A 59 -5.25 -1.04 8.41
C ILE A 59 -5.52 -1.32 6.94
N GLU A 60 -6.30 -0.46 6.26
CA GLU A 60 -6.89 -0.79 4.95
C GLU A 60 -6.65 0.31 3.91
N PHE A 61 -6.04 -0.04 2.80
CA PHE A 61 -5.91 0.83 1.64
C PHE A 61 -6.87 0.34 0.57
N THR A 62 -7.93 1.10 0.28
CA THR A 62 -9.05 0.66 -0.58
C THR A 62 -9.25 1.55 -1.81
N SER A 63 -8.30 2.46 -2.06
CA SER A 63 -8.26 3.36 -3.20
C SER A 63 -6.86 3.42 -3.78
N ASP A 64 -6.76 3.90 -5.02
CA ASP A 64 -5.51 4.22 -5.70
C ASP A 64 -4.58 3.01 -5.96
N ILE A 65 -5.12 1.79 -5.82
CA ILE A 65 -4.50 0.53 -6.25
C ILE A 65 -5.16 0.09 -7.55
N ASP A 66 -4.54 0.44 -8.68
CA ASP A 66 -5.06 0.20 -10.02
C ASP A 66 -3.92 0.03 -11.03
N SER A 67 -4.19 0.27 -12.32
CA SER A 67 -3.19 0.14 -13.39
C SER A 67 -2.20 1.30 -13.49
N THR A 68 -2.28 2.30 -12.61
CA THR A 68 -1.38 3.47 -12.61
C THR A 68 0.06 3.06 -12.33
N TYR A 69 0.27 2.08 -11.45
CA TYR A 69 1.60 1.58 -11.10
C TYR A 69 1.69 0.07 -11.26
N GLU A 70 2.80 -0.41 -11.84
CA GLU A 70 3.04 -1.86 -11.94
C GLU A 70 3.48 -2.46 -10.60
N VAL A 71 4.00 -1.67 -9.67
CA VAL A 71 4.43 -2.12 -8.35
C VAL A 71 3.97 -1.13 -7.31
N TYR A 72 3.32 -1.65 -6.27
CA TYR A 72 2.98 -0.90 -5.07
C TYR A 72 3.89 -1.31 -3.93
N LEU A 73 4.40 -0.33 -3.17
CA LEU A 73 5.23 -0.54 -2.00
C LEU A 73 4.50 -0.03 -0.76
N PHE A 74 4.32 -0.91 0.23
CA PHE A 74 3.93 -0.54 1.57
C PHE A 74 5.16 -0.48 2.48
N VAL A 75 5.40 0.67 3.10
CA VAL A 75 6.45 0.88 4.10
C VAL A 75 5.80 0.91 5.46
N ILE A 76 6.17 -0.04 6.31
CA ILE A 76 5.65 -0.21 7.66
C ILE A 76 6.77 0.10 8.65
N THR A 77 6.55 1.06 9.53
CA THR A 77 7.54 1.46 10.54
C THR A 77 6.94 1.44 11.94
N ASN A 78 7.73 0.97 12.91
CA ASN A 78 7.36 0.91 14.33
C ASN A 78 6.06 0.13 14.59
N LEU A 79 5.89 -1.01 13.90
CA LEU A 79 4.76 -1.91 14.11
C LEU A 79 4.84 -2.56 15.48
N THR A 80 3.78 -2.48 16.27
CA THR A 80 3.64 -3.13 17.59
C THR A 80 2.26 -3.78 17.71
N HIS A 81 2.03 -4.59 18.74
CA HIS A 81 0.84 -5.43 18.85
C HIS A 81 0.26 -5.43 20.27
N GLU A 82 -1.05 -5.60 20.41
CA GLU A 82 -1.68 -5.60 21.74
C GLU A 82 -1.61 -6.94 22.49
N SER A 83 -0.96 -7.96 21.91
CA SER A 83 -0.93 -9.29 22.50
C SER A 83 0.00 -9.37 23.71
N THR A 84 -0.50 -9.93 24.80
CA THR A 84 0.29 -10.33 25.98
C THR A 84 1.07 -11.63 25.77
N THR A 85 1.14 -12.14 24.55
CA THR A 85 1.89 -13.37 24.21
C THR A 85 2.83 -13.11 23.03
N ALA A 86 4.05 -13.61 23.13
CA ALA A 86 5.05 -13.49 22.07
C ALA A 86 4.64 -14.24 20.78
N GLY A 87 5.37 -13.97 19.70
CA GLY A 87 5.20 -14.67 18.41
C GLY A 87 4.00 -14.17 17.63
N ARG A 88 3.97 -12.86 17.34
CA ARG A 88 2.90 -12.25 16.55
C ARG A 88 3.27 -12.19 15.09
N ASP A 89 2.26 -12.38 14.24
CA ASP A 89 2.40 -12.25 12.80
C ASP A 89 1.57 -11.05 12.32
N LEU A 90 2.14 -10.29 11.39
CA LEU A 90 1.35 -9.38 10.58
C LEU A 90 0.93 -10.11 9.31
N LEU A 91 -0.36 -10.08 9.03
CA LEU A 91 -0.99 -10.75 7.90
C LEU A 91 -1.53 -9.70 6.93
N MET A 92 -1.62 -10.09 5.66
CA MET A 92 -2.18 -9.28 4.59
C MET A 92 -3.25 -10.05 3.82
N ARG A 93 -4.34 -9.36 3.50
CA ARG A 93 -5.37 -9.79 2.56
C ARG A 93 -5.55 -8.73 1.49
N VAL A 94 -6.21 -9.13 0.41
CA VAL A 94 -6.52 -8.25 -0.72
C VAL A 94 -8.03 -8.16 -0.94
N SER A 95 -8.45 -7.09 -1.61
CA SER A 95 -9.81 -6.86 -2.10
C SER A 95 -9.79 -6.75 -3.63
N HIS A 96 -10.95 -7.00 -4.24
CA HIS A 96 -11.20 -6.82 -5.68
C HIS A 96 -12.53 -6.07 -5.92
N ASP A 97 -13.05 -5.41 -4.88
CA ASP A 97 -14.35 -4.75 -4.87
C ASP A 97 -14.31 -3.40 -4.11
N GLY A 98 -13.19 -2.69 -4.26
CA GLY A 98 -12.94 -1.39 -3.65
C GLY A 98 -12.93 -1.41 -2.13
N GLY A 99 -12.53 -2.54 -1.53
CA GLY A 99 -12.50 -2.74 -0.08
C GLY A 99 -13.83 -3.12 0.56
N SER A 100 -14.86 -3.46 -0.22
CA SER A 100 -16.14 -3.91 0.36
C SER A 100 -16.01 -5.28 1.04
N THR A 101 -15.17 -6.15 0.48
CA THR A 101 -14.81 -7.45 1.04
C THR A 101 -13.32 -7.72 0.89
N PHE A 102 -12.76 -8.44 1.86
CA PHE A 102 -11.37 -8.92 1.83
C PHE A 102 -11.35 -10.43 1.74
N GLN A 103 -10.58 -10.93 0.78
CA GLN A 103 -10.54 -12.33 0.41
C GLN A 103 -9.90 -13.13 1.55
N SER A 104 -10.69 -14.03 2.14
CA SER A 104 -10.32 -14.85 3.32
C SER A 104 -10.82 -16.30 3.21
N GLY A 105 -11.18 -16.73 2.00
CA GLY A 105 -11.57 -18.08 1.67
C GLY A 105 -10.44 -19.09 1.86
N THR A 106 -10.72 -20.35 1.59
CA THR A 106 -9.70 -21.41 1.60
C THR A 106 -8.98 -21.44 0.26
N ASP A 107 -7.68 -21.72 0.25
CA ASP A 107 -6.82 -21.83 -0.94
C ASP A 107 -6.79 -20.55 -1.79
N GLU A 108 -6.95 -19.39 -1.16
CA GLU A 108 -6.85 -18.10 -1.85
C GLU A 108 -5.42 -17.57 -1.92
N TYR A 109 -4.56 -18.00 -1.00
CA TYR A 109 -3.19 -17.52 -0.94
C TYR A 109 -2.21 -18.66 -0.74
N SER A 110 -1.01 -18.44 -1.25
CA SER A 110 0.15 -19.29 -1.06
C SER A 110 1.25 -18.51 -0.33
N GLY A 111 2.07 -19.21 0.47
CA GLY A 111 3.12 -18.60 1.27
C GLY A 111 4.36 -19.48 1.42
N ASN A 112 5.48 -18.87 1.81
CA ASN A 112 6.78 -19.55 1.95
C ASN A 112 6.81 -20.65 3.05
N THR A 113 5.82 -20.67 3.96
CA THR A 113 5.70 -21.66 5.04
C THR A 113 4.59 -22.69 4.83
N GLY A 114 3.96 -22.72 3.65
CA GLY A 114 2.80 -23.58 3.33
C GLY A 114 1.70 -22.80 2.62
N ALA A 115 0.61 -23.48 2.24
CA ALA A 115 -0.58 -22.80 1.76
C ALA A 115 -1.19 -22.02 2.95
N ASP A 116 -0.91 -20.72 3.02
CA ASP A 116 -1.55 -19.84 3.99
C ASP A 116 -2.93 -19.48 3.43
N ASN A 117 -3.91 -20.35 3.67
CA ASN A 117 -5.11 -20.41 2.85
C ASN A 117 -5.97 -19.13 2.79
N ALA A 118 -5.89 -18.26 3.80
CA ALA A 118 -6.77 -17.09 3.94
C ALA A 118 -6.05 -15.74 4.01
N SER A 119 -4.72 -15.68 3.89
CA SER A 119 -3.91 -14.45 3.93
C SER A 119 -2.44 -14.71 3.64
N VAL A 120 -1.67 -13.68 3.25
CA VAL A 120 -0.20 -13.75 3.19
C VAL A 120 0.42 -13.27 4.51
N LYS A 121 1.45 -13.97 5.01
CA LYS A 121 2.27 -13.47 6.13
C LYS A 121 3.25 -12.42 5.66
N ILE A 122 3.21 -11.25 6.28
CA ILE A 122 4.09 -10.10 6.00
C ILE A 122 5.22 -10.01 7.01
N VAL A 123 4.94 -10.30 8.28
CA VAL A 123 5.94 -10.42 9.34
C VAL A 123 5.67 -11.72 10.09
N ASN A 124 6.71 -12.50 10.35
CA ASN A 124 6.60 -13.81 10.99
C ASN A 124 7.21 -13.78 12.39
N GLY A 125 6.39 -13.98 13.42
CA GLY A 125 6.82 -14.21 14.79
C GLY A 125 7.61 -13.06 15.45
N PHE A 126 7.24 -11.80 15.18
CA PHE A 126 7.88 -10.65 15.82
C PHE A 126 7.33 -10.38 17.23
N GLY A 127 8.12 -9.63 18.01
CA GLY A 127 7.74 -9.08 19.31
C GLY A 127 7.83 -10.05 20.49
N SER A 128 8.25 -9.52 21.64
CA SER A 128 7.96 -10.09 22.97
C SER A 128 6.48 -9.88 23.35
N GLU A 129 6.09 -10.19 24.58
CA GLU A 129 4.79 -9.77 25.10
C GLU A 129 4.67 -8.23 25.09
N MET A 130 3.44 -7.71 24.96
CA MET A 130 3.13 -6.28 24.99
C MET A 130 3.73 -5.60 26.23
N GLY A 131 4.38 -4.45 26.03
CA GLY A 131 5.07 -3.68 27.06
C GLY A 131 6.50 -4.17 27.37
N GLY A 132 7.01 -5.16 26.63
CA GLY A 132 8.40 -5.59 26.72
C GLY A 132 9.38 -4.61 26.06
N ASP A 133 10.67 -4.75 26.39
CA ASP A 133 11.72 -3.87 25.88
C ASP A 133 11.86 -3.88 24.33
N TYR A 134 11.27 -4.88 23.65
CA TYR A 134 11.47 -5.15 22.22
C TYR A 134 10.18 -5.65 21.53
N GLU A 135 9.28 -4.74 21.20
CA GLU A 135 7.94 -5.04 20.64
C GLU A 135 7.78 -4.65 19.16
N GLY A 136 8.83 -4.05 18.57
CA GLY A 136 8.75 -3.38 17.27
C GLY A 136 9.19 -4.21 16.08
N ALA A 137 8.45 -4.12 14.97
CA ALA A 137 8.86 -4.57 13.65
C ALA A 137 8.78 -3.45 12.60
N ASN A 138 9.56 -3.61 11.54
CA ASN A 138 9.51 -2.77 10.35
C ASN A 138 9.45 -3.67 9.11
N ALA A 139 8.78 -3.23 8.06
CA ALA A 139 8.67 -4.00 6.84
C ALA A 139 8.60 -3.13 5.59
N PHE A 140 9.16 -3.64 4.50
CA PHE A 140 8.81 -3.27 3.14
C PHE A 140 7.95 -4.39 2.57
N VAL A 141 6.86 -4.04 1.88
CA VAL A 141 5.96 -5.00 1.22
C VAL A 141 5.72 -4.56 -0.22
N TYR A 142 6.13 -5.39 -1.17
CA TYR A 142 5.91 -5.16 -2.59
C TYR A 142 4.71 -5.99 -3.06
N LEU A 143 3.77 -5.32 -3.72
CA LEU A 143 2.66 -5.93 -4.45
C LEU A 143 2.90 -5.72 -5.94
N TYR A 144 3.11 -6.81 -6.67
CA TYR A 144 3.44 -6.77 -8.09
C TYR A 144 2.19 -6.93 -8.97
N ARG A 145 2.06 -6.01 -9.93
CA ARG A 145 1.07 -6.00 -11.02
C ARG A 145 -0.37 -6.22 -10.57
N PRO A 146 -0.88 -5.49 -9.54
CA PRO A 146 -2.20 -5.75 -8.96
C PRO A 146 -3.35 -5.65 -9.96
N ALA A 147 -3.25 -4.80 -10.99
CA ALA A 147 -4.28 -4.65 -12.01
C ALA A 147 -4.29 -5.77 -13.08
N SER A 148 -3.32 -6.70 -13.06
CA SER A 148 -3.26 -7.76 -14.07
C SER A 148 -4.40 -8.75 -13.91
N THR A 149 -4.98 -9.18 -15.03
CA THR A 149 -6.00 -10.23 -15.04
C THR A 149 -5.54 -11.56 -15.64
N GLU A 150 -4.22 -11.69 -15.85
CA GLU A 150 -3.61 -12.81 -16.59
C GLU A 150 -2.71 -13.69 -15.71
N ILE A 151 -2.25 -13.18 -14.57
CA ILE A 151 -1.28 -13.85 -13.69
C ILE A 151 -1.74 -13.81 -12.24
N PHE A 152 -1.17 -14.68 -11.42
CA PHE A 152 -1.29 -14.57 -9.97
C PHE A 152 -0.42 -13.42 -9.45
N HIS A 153 -0.84 -12.85 -8.32
CA HIS A 153 -0.21 -11.65 -7.79
C HIS A 153 0.77 -12.00 -6.70
N ILE A 154 2.06 -11.77 -6.96
CA ILE A 154 3.12 -12.02 -5.98
C ILE A 154 3.15 -10.86 -4.98
N ILE A 155 3.31 -11.22 -3.71
CA ILE A 155 3.50 -10.33 -2.57
C ILE A 155 4.84 -10.70 -1.93
N ASP A 156 5.78 -9.77 -1.91
CA ASP A 156 7.11 -9.95 -1.29
C ASP A 156 7.23 -9.01 -0.10
N SER A 157 7.74 -9.49 1.02
CA SER A 157 8.06 -8.66 2.16
C SER A 157 9.46 -8.90 2.69
N ARG A 158 10.10 -7.80 3.09
CA ARG A 158 11.35 -7.82 3.85
C ARG A 158 11.14 -7.14 5.18
N THR A 159 11.49 -7.82 6.25
CA THR A 159 11.25 -7.38 7.61
C THR A 159 12.54 -7.14 8.38
N ALA A 160 12.48 -6.27 9.38
CA ALA A 160 13.54 -6.03 10.34
C ALA A 160 12.94 -5.82 11.74
N TYR A 161 13.30 -6.69 12.67
CA TYR A 161 12.77 -6.69 14.04
C TYR A 161 13.77 -7.35 14.99
N LEU A 162 13.49 -7.27 16.30
CA LEU A 162 14.21 -8.04 17.31
C LEU A 162 13.41 -9.32 17.60
N SER A 163 14.05 -10.48 17.50
CA SER A 163 13.40 -11.75 17.83
C SER A 163 13.00 -11.81 19.30
N THR A 164 12.20 -12.82 19.67
CA THR A 164 11.83 -13.09 21.07
C THR A 164 13.03 -13.37 21.99
N THR A 165 14.21 -13.64 21.41
CA THR A 165 15.49 -13.80 22.12
C THR A 165 16.40 -12.58 21.96
N THR A 166 15.85 -11.43 21.58
CA THR A 166 16.51 -10.12 21.48
C THR A 166 17.63 -10.04 20.44
N VAL A 167 17.58 -10.88 19.41
CA VAL A 167 18.54 -10.88 18.31
C VAL A 167 17.99 -10.05 17.13
N PRO A 168 18.75 -9.06 16.62
CA PRO A 168 18.38 -8.36 15.39
C PRO A 168 18.22 -9.35 14.24
N THR A 169 17.03 -9.39 13.68
CA THR A 169 16.62 -10.38 12.70
C THR A 169 16.06 -9.68 11.48
N THR A 170 16.37 -10.23 10.30
CA THR A 170 15.72 -9.86 9.05
C THR A 170 15.18 -11.13 8.41
N GLU A 171 13.98 -11.04 7.85
CA GLU A 171 13.37 -12.14 7.12
C GLU A 171 12.86 -11.62 5.77
N ASN A 172 12.86 -12.51 4.79
CA ASN A 172 12.17 -12.30 3.52
C ASN A 172 11.05 -13.32 3.45
N LEU A 173 9.83 -12.85 3.26
CA LEU A 173 8.65 -13.69 3.09
C LEU A 173 8.08 -13.40 1.71
N VAL A 174 7.67 -14.46 1.03
CA VAL A 174 7.00 -14.37 -0.26
C VAL A 174 5.71 -15.14 -0.14
N GLY A 175 4.65 -14.55 -0.67
CA GLY A 175 3.38 -15.21 -0.91
C GLY A 175 2.76 -14.73 -2.20
N ALA A 176 1.58 -15.26 -2.50
CA ALA A 176 0.80 -14.80 -3.63
C ALA A 176 -0.69 -14.84 -3.31
N ARG A 177 -1.46 -13.98 -3.99
CA ARG A 177 -2.89 -14.25 -4.20
C ARG A 177 -2.99 -15.21 -5.38
N ASP A 178 -3.51 -16.40 -5.13
CA ASP A 178 -3.66 -17.47 -6.11
C ASP A 178 -4.92 -17.27 -6.98
N ALA A 179 -5.04 -16.08 -7.56
CA ALA A 179 -6.09 -15.73 -8.51
C ALA A 179 -5.57 -14.68 -9.49
N THR A 180 -6.18 -14.66 -10.68
CA THR A 180 -5.92 -13.65 -11.71
C THR A 180 -6.94 -12.51 -11.65
N THR A 181 -7.62 -12.30 -10.53
CA THR A 181 -8.53 -11.15 -10.38
C THR A 181 -7.71 -9.93 -9.98
N ALA A 182 -7.99 -8.78 -10.57
CA ALA A 182 -7.31 -7.54 -10.20
C ALA A 182 -7.52 -7.24 -8.70
N ILE A 183 -6.47 -6.74 -8.05
CA ILE A 183 -6.48 -6.27 -6.68
C ILE A 183 -6.69 -4.76 -6.68
N ASP A 184 -7.66 -4.29 -5.91
CA ASP A 184 -7.97 -2.87 -5.73
C ASP A 184 -7.98 -2.42 -4.26
N GLY A 185 -7.70 -3.34 -3.34
CA GLY A 185 -7.56 -3.03 -1.93
C GLY A 185 -6.63 -3.98 -1.19
N VAL A 186 -6.05 -3.50 -0.11
CA VAL A 186 -5.14 -4.23 0.78
C VAL A 186 -5.54 -4.00 2.22
N GLN A 187 -5.61 -5.08 3.00
CA GLN A 187 -5.86 -5.05 4.45
C GLN A 187 -4.68 -5.70 5.18
N PHE A 188 -4.15 -4.99 6.17
CA PHE A 188 -3.21 -5.52 7.15
C PHE A 188 -3.93 -5.80 8.47
N PHE A 189 -3.61 -6.91 9.11
CA PHE A 189 -4.18 -7.31 10.39
C PHE A 189 -3.25 -8.26 11.15
N MET A 190 -3.43 -8.36 12.46
CA MET A 190 -2.64 -9.28 13.29
C MET A 190 -3.25 -10.69 13.29
N ASN A 191 -2.41 -11.72 13.44
CA ASN A 191 -2.91 -13.09 13.67
C ASN A 191 -3.73 -13.24 14.97
N SER A 192 -3.56 -12.32 15.92
CA SER A 192 -4.35 -12.19 17.14
C SER A 192 -4.18 -10.79 17.74
N GLY A 193 -5.24 -10.25 18.33
CA GLY A 193 -5.26 -8.91 18.91
C GLY A 193 -5.27 -7.82 17.84
N ASN A 194 -5.04 -6.58 18.27
CA ASN A 194 -5.00 -5.42 17.37
C ASN A 194 -3.56 -4.99 17.07
N ILE A 195 -3.43 -4.18 16.02
CA ILE A 195 -2.23 -3.41 15.73
C ILE A 195 -2.19 -2.25 16.73
N ASN A 196 -1.32 -2.37 17.74
CA ASN A 196 -1.24 -1.39 18.83
C ASN A 196 -0.79 -0.02 18.29
N SER A 197 0.32 -0.01 17.53
CA SER A 197 0.81 1.18 16.85
C SER A 197 1.65 0.82 15.63
N GLY A 198 1.86 1.81 14.76
CA GLY A 198 2.71 1.71 13.58
C GLY A 198 2.28 2.71 12.50
N SER A 199 3.19 3.07 11.60
CA SER A 199 2.85 3.87 10.41
C SER A 199 2.96 3.00 9.16
N PHE A 200 1.93 3.04 8.34
CA PHE A 200 1.79 2.32 7.08
C PHE A 200 1.71 3.34 5.96
N LYS A 201 2.66 3.30 5.03
CA LYS A 201 2.71 4.24 3.90
C LYS A 201 2.67 3.48 2.60
N MET A 202 1.77 3.86 1.71
CA MET A 202 1.62 3.28 0.39
C MET A 202 2.29 4.19 -0.65
N TYR A 203 3.10 3.57 -1.50
CA TYR A 203 3.79 4.22 -2.61
C TYR A 203 3.52 3.45 -3.90
N GLY A 204 3.49 4.18 -5.02
CA GLY A 204 3.52 3.60 -6.36
C GLY A 204 4.92 3.71 -6.96
N PHE A 205 5.41 2.66 -7.62
CA PHE A 205 6.64 2.75 -8.42
C PHE A 205 6.27 3.17 -9.84
N GLY A 206 6.70 4.37 -10.22
CA GLY A 206 6.36 4.96 -11.52
C GLY A 206 6.89 4.14 -12.69
N GLY A 207 6.01 3.95 -13.68
CA GLY A 207 6.25 3.20 -14.92
C GLY A 207 6.82 4.05 -16.05
#